data_AF-C6A009-F1
#
_entry.id   AF-C6A009-F1
#
_cell.length_a   1.000
_cell.length_b   1.000
_cell.length_c   1.000
_cell.angle_alpha   90.00
_cell.angle_beta   90.00
_cell.angle_gamma   90.00
#
_symmetry.space_group_name_H-M   'P 1'
#
loop_
_entity.id
_entity.type
_entity.pdbx_description
1 polymer ?
#
loop_
_entity_poly.entity_id
_entity_poly.type
_entity_poly.pdbx_seq_one_letter_code
_entity_poly.pdbx_strand_id
1 'polypeptide(L)'
;MVSEMLLFIECESSSVEGCLKELREKAKILESMPGSIEKAKIELSFGAFMEIKIALSIDPTKKADKYIVAEHTSGKDIIERLQEKIRKKIKNTEIVDFTFGTYTMPITRRKYAVGIAVVNRPQGKGNLENLSIEERRAILGKALELFGWNPKALNISEIARLFNVSRDSIYNDIEQILKERG
;
A
#
# COMPACT_ATOMS: atom_id res chain seq x y z
N MET A 1 0.75 27.09 4.26
CA MET A 1 0.69 26.13 5.39
C MET A 1 -0.12 24.94 4.91
N VAL A 2 0.51 23.77 4.81
CA VAL A 2 -0.24 22.52 4.56
C VAL A 2 -0.72 22.04 5.92
N SER A 3 -2.03 21.87 6.08
CA SER A 3 -2.59 21.30 7.31
C SER A 3 -2.51 19.79 7.21
N GLU A 4 -1.72 19.14 8.08
CA GLU A 4 -1.84 17.70 8.30
C GLU A 4 -3.28 17.37 8.70
N MET A 5 -3.80 16.25 8.20
CA MET A 5 -5.12 15.75 8.57
C MET A 5 -4.96 14.62 9.58
N LEU A 6 -5.67 14.72 10.70
CA LEU A 6 -5.71 13.67 11.71
C LEU A 6 -6.98 12.85 11.58
N LEU A 7 -6.84 11.52 11.62
CA LEU A 7 -7.96 10.58 11.66
C LEU A 7 -7.79 9.63 12.84
N PHE A 8 -8.86 9.46 13.60
CA PHE A 8 -8.94 8.47 14.67
C PHE A 8 -10.02 7.43 14.34
N ILE A 9 -9.67 6.16 14.48
CA ILE A 9 -10.59 5.04 14.34
C ILE A 9 -10.52 4.23 15.64
N GLU A 10 -11.68 4.00 16.25
CA GLU A 10 -11.83 3.18 17.44
C GLU A 10 -12.88 2.11 17.17
N CYS A 11 -12.63 0.87 17.58
CA CYS A 11 -13.55 -0.25 17.43
C CYS A 11 -13.51 -1.12 18.68
N GLU A 12 -14.66 -1.63 19.11
CA GLU A 12 -14.77 -2.51 20.27
C GLU A 12 -15.78 -3.63 20.00
N SER A 13 -15.42 -4.87 20.33
CA SER A 13 -16.38 -5.96 20.25
C SER A 13 -16.06 -7.11 21.20
N SER A 14 -17.09 -7.87 21.58
CA SER A 14 -16.97 -9.12 22.32
C SER A 14 -16.44 -10.29 21.49
N SER A 15 -16.31 -10.11 20.16
CA SER A 15 -15.75 -11.11 19.25
C SER A 15 -14.68 -10.51 18.35
N VAL A 16 -13.68 -11.32 17.99
CA VAL A 16 -12.62 -10.91 17.07
C VAL A 16 -13.20 -10.55 15.71
N GLU A 17 -14.13 -11.38 15.21
CA GLU A 17 -14.79 -11.19 13.93
C GLU A 17 -15.62 -9.91 13.89
N GLY A 18 -16.34 -9.60 14.98
CA GLY A 18 -17.12 -8.37 15.12
C GLY A 18 -16.24 -7.12 15.10
N CYS A 19 -15.18 -7.10 15.92
CA CYS A 19 -14.26 -5.96 16.02
C CYS A 19 -13.57 -5.69 14.66
N LEU A 20 -13.11 -6.74 13.98
CA LEU A 20 -12.48 -6.61 12.66
C LEU A 20 -13.45 -6.19 11.55
N LYS A 21 -14.73 -6.58 11.65
CA LYS A 21 -15.75 -6.12 10.71
C LYS A 21 -15.99 -4.62 10.87
N GLU A 22 -16.18 -4.17 12.11
CA GLU A 22 -16.37 -2.75 12.42
C GLU A 22 -15.18 -1.90 11.95
N LEU A 23 -13.96 -2.37 12.21
CA LEU A 23 -12.74 -1.71 11.74
C LEU A 23 -12.73 -1.53 10.22
N ARG A 24 -13.09 -2.58 9.45
CA ARG A 24 -13.14 -2.49 7.99
C ARG A 24 -14.20 -1.53 7.51
N GLU A 25 -15.35 -1.47 8.18
CA GLU A 25 -16.42 -0.53 7.84
C GLU A 25 -15.98 0.92 8.09
N LYS A 26 -15.41 1.21 9.25
CA LYS A 26 -14.88 2.54 9.60
C LYS A 26 -13.71 2.94 8.70
N ALA A 27 -12.83 2.01 8.34
CA ALA A 27 -11.65 2.26 7.51
C ALA A 27 -11.97 2.65 6.06
N LYS A 28 -13.21 2.40 5.56
CA LYS A 28 -13.61 2.81 4.19
C LYS A 28 -13.47 4.30 3.93
N ILE A 29 -13.52 5.14 4.96
CA ILE A 29 -13.29 6.57 4.84
C ILE A 29 -11.91 6.90 4.22
N LEU A 30 -10.92 6.01 4.38
CA LEU A 30 -9.58 6.18 3.80
C LEU A 30 -9.58 6.14 2.27
N GLU A 31 -10.54 5.46 1.66
CA GLU A 31 -10.67 5.34 0.20
C GLU A 31 -11.05 6.66 -0.46
N SER A 32 -11.82 7.50 0.24
CA SER A 32 -12.28 8.80 -0.27
C SER A 32 -11.41 9.98 0.18
N MET A 33 -10.55 9.80 1.18
CA MET A 33 -9.64 10.85 1.61
C MET A 33 -8.46 11.00 0.63
N PRO A 34 -8.05 12.22 0.23
CA PRO A 34 -6.80 12.42 -0.48
C PRO A 34 -5.59 12.18 0.45
N GLY A 35 -4.38 12.14 -0.10
CA GLY A 35 -3.15 12.08 0.69
C GLY A 35 -2.56 10.69 0.92
N SER A 36 -1.37 10.65 1.53
CA SER A 36 -0.74 9.43 2.07
C SER A 36 -0.67 9.47 3.59
N ILE A 37 -0.72 8.32 4.25
CA ILE A 37 -0.53 8.23 5.70
C ILE A 37 0.97 8.45 6.00
N GLU A 38 1.32 9.52 6.71
CA GLU A 38 2.70 9.81 7.10
C GLU A 38 3.09 9.11 8.40
N LYS A 39 2.16 9.10 9.37
CA LYS A 39 2.35 8.47 10.67
C LYS A 39 1.10 7.71 11.06
N ALA A 40 1.31 6.58 11.72
CA ALA A 40 0.25 5.80 12.31
C ALA A 40 0.66 5.37 13.72
N LYS A 41 -0.35 5.21 14.58
CA LYS A 41 -0.22 4.57 15.87
C LYS A 41 -1.37 3.59 16.03
N ILE A 42 -1.05 2.31 16.15
CA ILE A 42 -2.03 1.25 16.38
C ILE A 42 -1.92 0.74 17.82
N GLU A 43 -3.03 0.74 18.54
CA GLU A 43 -3.17 0.08 19.84
C GLU A 43 -4.18 -1.06 19.70
N LEU A 44 -3.76 -2.25 20.14
CA LEU A 44 -4.55 -3.47 20.13
C LEU A 44 -4.57 -4.02 21.55
N SER A 45 -5.77 -4.13 22.14
CA SER A 45 -5.93 -4.62 23.50
C SER A 45 -6.95 -5.76 23.57
N PHE A 46 -6.74 -6.65 24.54
CA PHE A 46 -7.60 -7.79 24.80
C PHE A 46 -7.98 -7.79 26.28
N GLY A 47 -9.16 -7.25 26.60
CA GLY A 47 -9.76 -7.24 27.93
C GLY A 47 -11.03 -8.08 27.96
N ALA A 48 -12.07 -7.56 28.65
CA ALA A 48 -13.41 -8.12 28.55
C ALA A 48 -13.96 -8.04 27.10
N PHE A 49 -13.54 -7.02 26.37
CA PHE A 49 -13.75 -6.83 24.95
C PHE A 49 -12.41 -6.73 24.24
N MET A 50 -12.42 -6.98 22.93
CA MET A 50 -11.31 -6.65 22.07
C MET A 50 -11.48 -5.21 21.61
N GLU A 51 -10.43 -4.40 21.76
CA GLU A 51 -10.42 -2.99 21.39
C GLU A 51 -9.28 -2.71 20.42
N ILE A 52 -9.57 -1.89 19.40
CA ILE A 52 -8.61 -1.41 18.42
C ILE A 52 -8.71 0.11 18.37
N LYS A 53 -7.59 0.80 18.59
CA LYS A 53 -7.45 2.25 18.39
C LYS A 53 -6.39 2.53 17.35
N ILE A 54 -6.71 3.36 16.37
CA ILE A 54 -5.80 3.75 15.29
C ILE A 54 -5.84 5.27 15.17
N ALA A 55 -4.68 5.89 15.30
CA ALA A 55 -4.49 7.30 15.00
C ALA A 55 -3.62 7.42 13.75
N LEU A 56 -4.04 8.24 12.78
CA LEU A 56 -3.35 8.46 11.52
C LEU A 56 -3.08 9.96 11.34
N SER A 57 -1.87 10.31 10.89
CA SER A 57 -1.60 11.61 10.27
C SER A 57 -1.49 11.41 8.76
N ILE A 58 -2.23 12.20 8.00
CA ILE A 58 -2.34 12.14 6.54
C ILE A 58 -1.78 13.44 5.96
N ASP A 59 -0.79 13.27 5.08
CA ASP A 59 -0.24 14.34 4.25
C ASP A 59 -1.06 14.44 2.95
N PRO A 60 -1.88 15.50 2.78
CA PRO A 60 -2.74 15.64 1.61
C PRO A 60 -1.97 15.94 0.31
N THR A 61 -0.67 16.27 0.38
CA THR A 61 0.13 16.64 -0.79
C THR A 61 0.68 15.43 -1.55
N LYS A 62 0.76 14.27 -0.90
CA LYS A 62 1.27 13.01 -1.48
C LYS A 62 0.12 12.15 -1.99
N LYS A 63 0.34 11.44 -3.09
CA LYS A 63 -0.66 10.54 -3.69
C LYS A 63 -0.34 9.09 -3.36
N ALA A 64 -1.24 8.42 -2.64
CA ALA A 64 -1.19 6.99 -2.39
C ALA A 64 -2.62 6.46 -2.18
N ASP A 65 -2.86 5.22 -2.62
CA ASP A 65 -3.99 4.47 -2.05
C ASP A 65 -3.57 4.11 -0.63
N LYS A 66 -4.49 4.21 0.31
CA LYS A 66 -4.20 3.91 1.71
C LYS A 66 -5.33 3.09 2.28
N TYR A 67 -4.97 2.09 3.07
CA TYR A 67 -5.93 1.15 3.63
C TYR A 67 -5.36 0.46 4.85
N ILE A 68 -6.25 -0.18 5.62
CA ILE A 68 -5.90 -0.93 6.82
C ILE A 68 -6.13 -2.40 6.50
N VAL A 69 -5.09 -3.21 6.64
CA VAL A 69 -5.18 -4.67 6.58
C VAL A 69 -5.39 -5.17 8.00
N ALA A 70 -6.50 -5.86 8.23
CA ALA A 70 -6.77 -6.47 9.52
C ALA A 70 -7.24 -7.93 9.33
N GLU A 71 -6.51 -8.86 9.93
CA GLU A 71 -6.69 -10.29 9.77
C GLU A 71 -6.64 -11.01 11.11
N HIS A 72 -7.32 -12.16 11.17
CA HIS A 72 -7.19 -13.08 12.29
C HIS A 72 -7.08 -14.53 11.83
N THR A 73 -6.58 -15.35 12.75
CA THR A 73 -6.51 -16.80 12.62
C THR A 73 -6.76 -17.45 13.97
N SER A 74 -7.24 -18.69 13.95
CA SER A 74 -7.40 -19.53 15.14
C SER A 74 -7.00 -20.97 14.85
N GLY A 75 -6.75 -21.75 15.90
CA GLY A 75 -6.37 -23.17 15.82
C GLY A 75 -4.87 -23.40 16.03
N LYS A 76 -4.26 -24.26 15.21
CA LYS A 76 -2.80 -24.52 15.21
C LYS A 76 -2.07 -23.49 14.34
N ASP A 77 -0.81 -23.25 14.67
CA ASP A 77 0.15 -22.44 13.89
C ASP A 77 -0.40 -21.05 13.53
N ILE A 78 -1.06 -20.43 14.51
CA ILE A 78 -1.83 -19.20 14.30
C ILE A 78 -0.95 -18.03 13.88
N ILE A 79 0.30 -17.96 14.34
CA ILE A 79 1.19 -16.84 14.01
C ILE A 79 1.67 -16.94 12.57
N GLU A 80 2.10 -18.14 12.15
CA GLU A 80 2.57 -18.41 10.79
C GLU A 80 1.47 -18.15 9.77
N ARG A 81 0.26 -18.65 10.06
CA ARG A 81 -0.91 -18.45 9.19
C ARG A 81 -1.35 -16.99 9.15
N LEU A 82 -1.28 -16.26 10.27
CA LEU A 82 -1.57 -14.83 10.31
C LEU A 82 -0.55 -14.05 9.46
N GLN A 83 0.73 -14.36 9.62
CA GLN A 83 1.81 -13.73 8.86
C GLN A 83 1.61 -13.95 7.35
N GLU A 84 1.27 -15.17 6.93
CA GLU A 84 1.01 -15.48 5.53
C GLU A 84 -0.21 -14.71 4.99
N LYS A 85 -1.30 -14.65 5.75
CA LYS A 85 -2.51 -13.88 5.38
C LYS A 85 -2.21 -12.40 5.19
N ILE A 86 -1.50 -11.78 6.14
CA ILE A 86 -1.15 -10.36 6.06
C ILE A 86 -0.20 -10.14 4.87
N ARG A 87 0.86 -10.95 4.73
CA ARG A 87 1.83 -10.86 3.63
C ARG A 87 1.17 -10.88 2.26
N LYS A 88 0.14 -11.72 2.07
CA LYS A 88 -0.62 -11.78 0.81
C LYS A 88 -1.36 -10.48 0.48
N LYS A 89 -1.77 -9.72 1.50
CA LYS A 89 -2.55 -8.48 1.36
C LYS A 89 -1.72 -7.21 1.23
N ILE A 90 -0.49 -7.21 1.74
CA ILE A 90 0.42 -6.04 1.75
C ILE A 90 1.46 -6.08 0.60
N LYS A 91 1.19 -6.81 -0.48
CA LYS A 91 2.11 -6.84 -1.63
C LYS A 91 2.18 -5.46 -2.28
N ASN A 92 3.39 -5.02 -2.62
CA ASN A 92 3.68 -3.74 -3.27
C ASN A 92 3.13 -2.54 -2.49
N THR A 93 3.20 -2.59 -1.16
CA THR A 93 2.81 -1.49 -0.29
C THR A 93 3.93 -1.13 0.67
N GLU A 94 3.92 0.11 1.10
CA GLU A 94 4.70 0.63 2.21
C GLU A 94 3.90 0.42 3.51
N ILE A 95 4.52 -0.25 4.49
CA ILE A 95 3.94 -0.43 5.83
C ILE A 95 4.29 0.80 6.65
N VAL A 96 3.28 1.53 7.12
CA VAL A 96 3.45 2.71 7.97
C VAL A 96 3.56 2.32 9.44
N ASP A 97 2.67 1.42 9.87
CA ASP A 97 2.70 0.83 11.20
C ASP A 97 2.07 -0.56 11.15
N PHE A 98 2.47 -1.43 12.08
CA PHE A 98 1.88 -2.75 12.23
C PHE A 98 1.88 -3.19 13.69
N THR A 99 0.85 -3.93 14.07
CA THR A 99 0.82 -4.61 15.36
C THR A 99 0.16 -5.98 15.22
N PHE A 100 0.42 -6.84 16.17
CA PHE A 100 -0.27 -8.11 16.30
C PHE A 100 -0.39 -8.48 17.78
N GLY A 101 -1.34 -9.34 18.08
CA GLY A 101 -1.47 -9.89 19.41
C GLY A 101 -2.27 -11.17 19.41
N THR A 102 -2.18 -11.90 20.51
CA THR A 102 -2.89 -13.16 20.67
C THR A 102 -3.87 -13.08 21.82
N TYR A 103 -5.04 -13.68 21.61
CA TYR A 103 -6.10 -13.74 22.60
C TYR A 103 -6.58 -15.17 22.76
N THR A 104 -6.74 -15.60 24.00
CA THR A 104 -7.33 -16.90 24.31
C THR A 104 -8.70 -16.66 24.90
N MET A 105 -9.76 -17.07 24.20
CA MET A 105 -11.12 -16.94 24.69
C MET A 105 -11.26 -17.66 26.05
N PRO A 106 -11.72 -16.99 27.12
CA PRO A 106 -11.81 -17.60 28.45
C PRO A 106 -12.65 -18.87 28.50
N ILE A 107 -13.81 -18.87 27.82
CA ILE A 107 -14.78 -19.96 27.85
C ILE A 107 -14.32 -21.13 26.97
N THR A 108 -14.03 -20.87 25.70
CA THR A 108 -13.73 -21.92 24.72
C THR A 108 -12.27 -22.37 24.73
N ARG A 109 -11.39 -21.63 25.44
CA ARG A 109 -9.92 -21.76 25.41
C ARG A 109 -9.33 -21.68 24.00
N ARG A 110 -10.11 -21.22 23.01
CA ARG A 110 -9.66 -21.10 21.63
C ARG A 110 -8.68 -19.93 21.53
N LYS A 111 -7.49 -20.21 21.03
CA LYS A 111 -6.45 -19.21 20.79
C LYS A 111 -6.67 -18.57 19.42
N TYR A 112 -6.62 -17.25 19.41
CA TYR A 112 -6.69 -16.38 18.26
C TYR A 112 -5.40 -15.59 18.16
N ALA A 113 -4.97 -15.32 16.93
CA ALA A 113 -3.99 -14.28 16.62
C ALA A 113 -4.67 -13.26 15.74
N VAL A 114 -4.47 -11.98 16.04
CA VAL A 114 -4.96 -10.84 15.28
C VAL A 114 -3.76 -10.00 14.86
N GLY A 115 -3.75 -9.53 13.62
CA GLY A 115 -2.75 -8.60 13.15
C GLY A 115 -3.38 -7.49 12.32
N ILE A 116 -2.83 -6.29 12.49
CA ILE A 116 -3.28 -5.05 11.88
C ILE A 116 -2.07 -4.38 11.26
N ALA A 117 -2.19 -3.96 10.01
CA ALA A 117 -1.18 -3.17 9.32
C ALA A 117 -1.84 -1.96 8.67
N VAL A 118 -1.26 -0.79 8.87
CA VAL A 118 -1.61 0.45 8.16
C VAL A 118 -0.63 0.59 7.01
N VAL A 119 -1.16 0.72 5.79
CA VAL A 119 -0.31 0.72 4.59
C VAL A 119 -0.68 1.84 3.63
N ASN A 120 0.36 2.34 2.96
CA ASN A 120 0.23 3.11 1.72
C ASN A 120 0.60 2.21 0.54
N ARG A 121 -0.17 2.28 -0.53
CA ARG A 121 0.24 1.83 -1.85
C ARG A 121 0.53 3.10 -2.67
N PRO A 122 1.81 3.40 -2.97
CA PRO A 122 2.15 4.58 -3.74
C PRO A 122 1.34 4.63 -5.05
N GLN A 123 0.64 5.74 -5.28
CA GLN A 123 0.02 6.01 -6.59
C GLN A 123 1.13 6.53 -7.49
N GLY A 124 1.98 5.61 -7.93
CA GLY A 124 3.22 5.88 -8.62
C GLY A 124 3.65 4.62 -9.34
N LYS A 125 3.03 4.46 -10.52
CA LYS A 125 3.13 3.41 -11.56
C LYS A 125 1.77 2.75 -11.75
N GLY A 126 0.91 3.36 -12.56
CA GLY A 126 0.03 2.54 -13.41
C GLY A 126 0.92 1.47 -14.03
N ASN A 127 0.50 0.20 -13.96
CA ASN A 127 1.32 -0.97 -14.24
C ASN A 127 2.24 -0.70 -15.44
N LEU A 128 3.50 -0.29 -15.22
CA LEU A 128 4.39 0.15 -16.31
C LEU A 128 4.63 -1.02 -17.28
N GLU A 129 4.44 -2.23 -16.75
CA GLU A 129 4.47 -3.51 -17.45
C GLU A 129 3.37 -3.67 -18.50
N ASN A 130 2.26 -2.92 -18.42
CA ASN A 130 1.10 -3.04 -19.31
C ASN A 130 0.79 -1.75 -20.09
N LEU A 131 1.74 -0.82 -20.18
CA LEU A 131 1.53 0.40 -20.96
C LEU A 131 1.48 0.10 -22.46
N SER A 132 0.62 0.83 -23.17
CA SER A 132 0.69 0.87 -24.63
C SER A 132 2.02 1.47 -25.08
N ILE A 133 2.38 1.25 -26.35
CA ILE A 133 3.58 1.84 -26.95
C ILE A 133 3.54 3.38 -26.87
N GLU A 134 2.36 3.98 -27.09
CA GLU A 134 2.15 5.42 -27.06
C GLU A 134 2.35 6.00 -25.66
N GLU A 135 1.79 5.35 -24.63
CA GLU A 135 1.96 5.77 -23.24
C GLU A 135 3.41 5.66 -22.77
N ARG A 136 4.07 4.55 -23.14
CA ARG A 136 5.49 4.35 -22.86
C ARG A 136 6.34 5.44 -23.53
N ARG A 137 6.08 5.77 -24.79
CA ARG A 137 6.78 6.85 -25.51
C ARG A 137 6.52 8.23 -24.92
N ALA A 138 5.29 8.53 -24.49
CA ALA A 138 4.98 9.80 -23.83
C ALA A 138 5.78 9.99 -22.53
N ILE A 139 5.96 8.93 -21.74
CA ILE A 139 6.76 8.95 -20.51
C ILE A 139 8.26 9.11 -20.86
N LEU A 140 8.76 8.33 -21.82
CA LEU A 140 10.15 8.43 -22.29
C LEU A 140 10.46 9.82 -22.86
N GLY A 141 9.52 10.42 -23.59
CA GLY A 141 9.67 11.77 -24.15
C GLY A 141 9.84 12.83 -23.07
N LYS A 142 9.00 12.79 -22.03
CA LYS A 142 9.15 13.69 -20.87
C LYS A 142 10.48 13.49 -20.14
N ALA A 143 10.91 12.23 -19.98
CA ALA A 143 12.21 11.95 -19.38
C ALA A 143 13.35 12.52 -20.23
N LEU A 144 13.32 12.30 -21.55
CA LEU A 144 14.30 12.86 -22.48
C LEU A 144 14.34 14.39 -22.43
N GLU A 145 13.18 15.05 -22.42
CA GLU A 145 13.08 16.51 -22.32
C GLU A 145 13.82 17.05 -21.08
N LEU A 146 13.62 16.43 -19.92
CA LEU A 146 14.29 16.79 -18.67
C LEU A 146 15.82 16.65 -18.73
N PHE A 147 16.32 15.72 -19.55
CA PHE A 147 17.75 15.51 -19.78
C PHE A 147 18.28 16.20 -21.04
N GLY A 148 17.60 17.26 -21.50
CA GLY A 148 18.03 18.02 -22.67
C GLY A 148 18.04 17.19 -23.96
N TRP A 149 17.14 16.21 -24.04
CA TRP A 149 17.01 15.27 -25.15
C TRP A 149 18.26 14.43 -25.42
N ASN A 150 19.03 14.12 -24.37
CA ASN A 150 20.20 13.24 -24.45
C ASN A 150 19.85 11.80 -24.02
N PRO A 151 19.69 10.85 -24.96
CA PRO A 151 19.38 9.45 -24.61
C PRO A 151 20.47 8.76 -23.79
N LYS A 152 21.72 9.20 -23.90
CA LYS A 152 22.84 8.61 -23.17
C LYS A 152 22.76 8.86 -21.66
N ALA A 153 21.93 9.81 -21.23
CA ALA A 153 21.66 10.07 -19.82
C ALA A 153 20.71 9.01 -19.20
N LEU A 154 20.05 8.19 -20.02
CA LEU A 154 19.06 7.21 -19.57
C LEU A 154 19.67 5.82 -19.39
N ASN A 155 19.37 5.16 -18.27
CA ASN A 155 19.72 3.76 -18.06
C ASN A 155 18.73 2.83 -18.77
N ILE A 156 19.05 2.46 -20.01
CA ILE A 156 18.18 1.66 -20.87
C ILE A 156 17.84 0.29 -20.26
N SER A 157 18.79 -0.36 -19.59
CA SER A 157 18.57 -1.65 -18.95
C SER A 157 17.53 -1.58 -17.84
N GLU A 158 17.61 -0.53 -17.01
CA GLU A 158 16.67 -0.31 -15.91
C GLU A 158 15.28 0.09 -16.44
N ILE A 159 15.24 0.91 -17.48
CA ILE A 159 14.00 1.34 -18.14
C ILE A 159 13.28 0.15 -18.80
N ALA A 160 14.01 -0.72 -19.49
CA ALA A 160 13.45 -1.94 -20.09
C ALA A 160 12.83 -2.86 -19.02
N ARG A 161 13.52 -3.02 -17.88
CA ARG A 161 12.99 -3.74 -16.72
C ARG A 161 11.72 -3.10 -16.15
N LEU A 162 11.71 -1.77 -16.03
CA LEU A 162 10.57 -1.02 -15.50
C LEU A 162 9.32 -1.14 -16.36
N PHE A 163 9.48 -1.17 -17.69
CA PHE A 163 8.37 -1.30 -18.64
C PHE A 163 8.06 -2.77 -19.03
N ASN A 164 8.79 -3.75 -18.49
CA ASN A 164 8.68 -5.16 -18.86
C ASN A 164 8.79 -5.42 -20.39
N VAL A 165 9.73 -4.75 -21.05
CA VAL A 165 10.01 -4.90 -22.50
C VAL A 165 11.50 -5.16 -22.74
N SER A 166 11.86 -5.49 -23.98
CA SER A 166 13.27 -5.64 -24.33
C SER A 166 13.98 -4.28 -24.39
N ARG A 167 15.31 -4.29 -24.23
CA ARG A 167 16.14 -3.09 -24.45
C ARG A 167 15.97 -2.54 -25.86
N ASP A 168 15.82 -3.42 -26.84
CA ASP A 168 15.62 -3.05 -28.24
C ASP A 168 14.30 -2.30 -28.45
N SER A 169 13.22 -2.68 -27.74
CA SER A 169 11.97 -1.92 -27.76
C SER A 169 12.17 -0.48 -27.25
N ILE A 170 12.95 -0.30 -26.18
CA ILE A 170 13.25 1.04 -25.65
C ILE A 170 14.12 1.84 -26.63
N TYR A 171 15.11 1.22 -27.26
CA TYR A 171 15.91 1.89 -28.30
C TYR A 171 15.03 2.37 -29.47
N ASN A 172 14.15 1.51 -29.97
CA ASN A 172 13.23 1.84 -31.06
C ASN A 172 12.27 2.98 -30.67
N ASP A 173 11.77 2.98 -29.44
CA ASP A 173 10.89 4.04 -28.96
C ASP A 173 11.61 5.38 -28.85
N ILE A 174 12.84 5.40 -28.32
CA ILE A 174 13.67 6.61 -28.26
C ILE A 174 13.97 7.13 -29.66
N GLU A 175 14.34 6.24 -30.60
CA GLU A 175 14.62 6.63 -31.98
C GLU A 175 13.40 7.26 -32.64
N GLN A 176 12.22 6.66 -32.43
CA GLN A 176 10.98 7.18 -32.97
C GLN A 176 10.60 8.55 -32.37
N ILE A 177 10.74 8.73 -31.05
CA ILE A 177 10.51 10.03 -30.38
C ILE A 177 11.44 11.11 -30.97
N LEU A 178 12.71 10.78 -31.20
CA LEU A 178 13.67 11.71 -31.77
C LEU A 178 13.38 12.04 -33.24
N LYS A 179 12.90 11.07 -34.04
CA LYS A 179 12.45 11.29 -35.42
C LYS A 179 11.22 12.18 -35.50
N GLU A 180 10.26 12.00 -34.61
CA GLU A 180 9.01 12.78 -34.58
C GLU A 180 9.22 14.23 -34.10
N ARG A 181 10.34 14.50 -33.42
CA ARG A 181 10.73 15.85 -32.98
C ARG A 181 11.52 16.63 -34.03
N GLY A 182 12.29 15.94 -34.86
CA GLY A 182 13.13 16.52 -35.91
C GLY A 182 12.33 16.99 -37.11
#